data_AF-A0AA88YDV8-F1
#
_entry.id   AF-A0AA88YDV8-F1
#
_cell.length_a   1.000
_cell.length_b   1.000
_cell.length_c   1.000
_cell.angle_alpha   90.00
_cell.angle_beta   90.00
_cell.angle_gamma   90.00
#
_symmetry.space_group_name_H-M   'P 1'
#
loop_
_entity.id
_entity.type
_entity.pdbx_description
1 polymer ?
#
loop_
_entity_poly.entity_id
_entity_poly.type
_entity_poly.pdbx_seq_one_letter_code
_entity_poly.pdbx_strand_id
1 'polypeptide(L)'
;MEIGSDAEKALTKAIDDCFPNANRKLCTKHLKNNLSDYLKNKVGMTSSSRRPVIEKIFGDAGVVNADDTYSFEARCEEVKDAASQNPTFVKYFEKQFKPKLFNHVYDKGLKSENNLWTNNNCESINNILKLETNWKPQNTPSLIEKITNVIKLHFLDLKRALHGEGNYRLAGPYRKFQVSPMLFKSKTKEEREKMFQKFLKGSLQERPNRNSIITSKNGRFRITAKARSIARKPGQRRRPRSEKTNKKFT
;
A
#
# COMPACT_ATOMS: atom_id res chain seq x y z
N MET A 1 2.49 13.77 -2.33
CA MET A 1 2.13 12.42 -2.83
C MET A 1 2.76 11.41 -1.89
N GLU A 2 2.03 10.40 -1.43
CA GLU A 2 2.58 9.34 -0.57
C GLU A 2 2.87 8.08 -1.41
N ILE A 3 4.00 7.43 -1.17
CA ILE A 3 4.37 6.16 -1.82
C ILE A 3 4.84 5.18 -0.75
N GLY A 4 4.21 4.01 -0.69
CA GLY A 4 4.65 2.89 0.14
C GLY A 4 5.52 1.91 -0.64
N SER A 5 6.57 1.37 -0.02
CA SER A 5 7.44 0.35 -0.64
C SER A 5 8.07 -0.58 0.40
N ASP A 6 8.50 -1.76 -0.05
CA ASP A 6 9.17 -2.79 0.77
C ASP A 6 10.69 -2.58 0.89
N ALA A 7 11.17 -1.37 0.58
CA ALA A 7 12.58 -0.96 0.58
C ALA A 7 13.47 -1.73 -0.45
N GLU A 8 12.87 -2.27 -1.51
CA GLU A 8 13.60 -2.84 -2.63
C GLU A 8 14.43 -1.73 -3.32
N LYS A 9 15.71 -2.00 -3.61
CA LYS A 9 16.69 -0.98 -4.00
C LYS A 9 16.36 -0.31 -5.33
N ALA A 10 15.95 -1.08 -6.34
CA ALA A 10 15.66 -0.53 -7.66
C ALA A 10 14.41 0.35 -7.63
N LEU A 11 13.36 -0.08 -6.93
CA LEU A 11 12.15 0.70 -6.70
C LEU A 11 12.44 1.97 -5.89
N THR A 12 13.23 1.86 -4.82
CA THR A 12 13.66 2.99 -3.98
C THR A 12 14.34 4.06 -4.84
N LYS A 13 15.30 3.66 -5.67
CA LYS A 13 16.02 4.56 -6.58
C LYS A 13 15.07 5.19 -7.62
N ALA A 14 14.21 4.39 -8.24
CA ALA A 14 13.25 4.89 -9.22
C ALA A 14 12.25 5.89 -8.62
N ILE A 15 11.82 5.68 -7.36
CA ILE A 15 10.97 6.61 -6.64
C ILE A 15 11.71 7.93 -6.40
N ASP A 16 12.94 7.87 -5.93
CA ASP A 16 13.74 9.07 -5.65
C ASP A 16 14.03 9.89 -6.92
N ASP A 17 14.31 9.20 -8.04
CA ASP A 17 14.58 9.82 -9.34
C ASP A 17 13.32 10.45 -9.96
N CYS A 18 12.20 9.73 -9.96
CA CYS A 18 10.96 10.16 -10.62
C CYS A 18 10.10 11.09 -9.74
N PHE A 19 10.15 10.91 -8.42
CA PHE A 19 9.27 11.57 -7.45
C PHE A 19 10.04 12.05 -6.21
N PRO A 20 11.00 12.98 -6.36
CA PRO A 20 11.91 13.39 -5.27
C PRO A 20 11.19 14.04 -4.08
N ASN A 21 10.01 14.62 -4.30
CA ASN A 21 9.19 15.24 -3.26
C ASN A 21 8.11 14.29 -2.72
N ALA A 22 8.14 13.00 -3.08
CA ALA A 22 7.20 12.03 -2.55
C ALA A 22 7.49 11.74 -1.08
N ASN A 23 6.41 11.65 -0.29
CA ASN A 23 6.48 11.13 1.06
C ASN A 23 6.60 9.59 0.99
N ARG A 24 7.82 9.07 0.97
CA ARG A 24 8.07 7.62 0.93
C ARG A 24 7.95 7.00 2.31
N LYS A 25 7.02 6.06 2.46
CA LYS A 25 6.83 5.20 3.63
C LYS A 25 7.40 3.82 3.35
N LEU A 26 8.09 3.23 4.32
CA LEU A 26 8.62 1.86 4.19
C LEU A 26 7.77 0.87 4.97
N CYS A 27 7.59 -0.33 4.42
CA CYS A 27 6.83 -1.38 5.11
C CYS A 27 7.60 -1.84 6.35
N THR A 28 7.01 -1.63 7.53
CA THR A 28 7.64 -1.96 8.81
C THR A 28 7.85 -3.47 8.99
N LYS A 29 6.92 -4.29 8.50
CA LYS A 29 7.04 -5.76 8.45
C LYS A 29 8.27 -6.19 7.63
N HIS A 30 8.44 -5.64 6.43
CA HIS A 30 9.61 -5.94 5.60
C HIS A 30 10.91 -5.41 6.21
N LEU A 31 10.91 -4.21 6.80
CA LEU A 31 12.07 -3.70 7.54
C LEU A 31 12.48 -4.62 8.70
N LYS A 32 11.51 -5.12 9.46
CA LYS A 32 11.74 -6.10 10.55
C LYS A 32 12.34 -7.40 10.03
N ASN A 33 11.80 -7.94 8.94
CA ASN A 33 12.31 -9.18 8.33
C ASN A 33 13.73 -8.99 7.77
N ASN A 34 13.95 -7.91 7.01
CA ASN A 34 15.25 -7.58 6.43
C ASN A 34 16.32 -7.39 7.52
N LEU A 35 15.97 -6.74 8.64
CA LEU A 35 16.87 -6.63 9.78
C LEU A 35 17.13 -8.00 10.42
N SER A 36 16.09 -8.80 10.63
CA SER A 36 16.22 -10.14 11.20
C SER A 36 17.14 -11.04 10.39
N ASP A 37 17.05 -10.96 9.06
CA ASP A 37 17.91 -11.68 8.12
C ASP A 37 19.34 -11.13 8.10
N TYR A 38 19.51 -9.81 8.20
CA TYR A 38 20.83 -9.20 8.34
C TYR A 38 21.54 -9.66 9.62
N LEU A 39 20.85 -9.61 10.76
CA LEU A 39 21.38 -10.06 12.05
C LEU A 39 21.75 -11.54 12.03
N LYS A 40 20.96 -12.39 11.38
CA LYS A 40 21.26 -13.82 11.22
C LYS A 40 22.42 -14.06 10.26
N ASN A 41 22.33 -13.57 9.03
CA ASN A 41 23.16 -14.01 7.92
C ASN A 41 24.45 -13.19 7.77
N LYS A 42 24.48 -11.94 8.26
CA LYS A 42 25.65 -11.04 8.15
C LYS A 42 26.36 -10.83 9.47
N VAL A 43 25.63 -10.74 10.57
CA VAL A 43 26.22 -10.58 11.91
C VAL A 43 26.48 -11.93 12.56
N GLY A 44 25.66 -12.95 12.27
CA GLY A 44 25.79 -14.28 12.87
C GLY A 44 25.10 -14.41 14.23
N MET A 45 24.16 -13.52 14.54
CA MET A 45 23.45 -13.56 15.83
C MET A 45 22.50 -14.76 15.94
N THR A 46 22.48 -15.37 17.11
CA THR A 46 21.51 -16.42 17.45
C THR A 46 20.10 -15.82 17.62
N SER A 47 19.08 -16.68 17.57
CA SER A 47 17.70 -16.23 17.78
C SER A 47 17.46 -15.59 19.15
N SER A 48 18.15 -16.06 20.20
CA SER A 48 18.03 -15.53 21.56
C SER A 48 18.62 -14.12 21.71
N SER A 49 19.77 -13.83 21.09
CA SER A 49 20.38 -12.49 21.13
C SER A 49 19.74 -11.51 20.14
N ARG A 50 19.21 -12.01 19.02
CA ARG A 50 18.54 -11.20 18.00
C ARG A 50 17.18 -10.66 18.44
N ARG A 51 16.40 -11.46 19.18
CA ARG A 51 15.02 -11.10 19.56
C ARG A 51 14.95 -9.80 20.39
N PRO A 52 15.76 -9.58 21.44
CA PRO A 52 15.76 -8.33 22.20
C PRO A 52 16.06 -7.09 21.34
N VAL A 53 17.01 -7.19 20.42
CA VAL A 53 17.37 -6.09 19.50
C VAL A 53 16.20 -5.73 18.60
N ILE A 54 15.54 -6.74 18.02
CA ILE A 54 14.36 -6.53 17.17
C ILE A 54 13.21 -5.93 17.98
N GLU A 55 13.00 -6.40 19.21
CA GLU A 55 11.92 -5.92 20.08
C GLU A 55 12.13 -4.46 20.50
N LYS A 56 13.37 -4.05 20.82
CA LYS A 56 13.68 -2.64 21.10
C LYS A 56 13.44 -1.71 19.91
N ILE A 57 13.46 -2.23 18.68
CA ILE A 57 13.16 -1.42 17.48
C ILE A 57 11.68 -1.44 17.13
N PHE A 58 11.06 -2.63 17.08
CA PHE A 58 9.73 -2.87 16.48
C PHE A 58 8.65 -3.35 17.47
N GLY A 59 8.99 -3.50 18.75
CA GLY A 59 8.03 -3.82 19.80
C GLY A 59 7.13 -2.64 20.13
N ASP A 60 6.18 -2.85 21.04
CA ASP A 60 5.17 -1.84 21.40
C ASP A 60 5.83 -0.55 21.94
N ALA A 61 6.86 -0.69 22.78
CA ALA A 61 7.70 0.41 23.27
C ALA A 61 8.96 0.67 22.41
N GLY A 62 9.00 0.15 21.19
CA GLY A 62 10.18 0.22 20.33
C GLY A 62 10.45 1.60 19.73
N VAL A 63 11.61 1.76 19.09
CA VAL A 63 12.03 2.98 18.38
C VAL A 63 10.96 3.49 17.40
N VAL A 64 10.28 2.59 16.68
CA VAL A 64 9.27 2.98 15.67
C VAL A 64 8.01 3.61 16.26
N ASN A 65 7.79 3.44 17.57
CA ASN A 65 6.65 3.97 18.32
C ASN A 65 7.10 5.07 19.30
N ALA A 66 8.22 5.74 19.05
CA ALA A 66 8.61 6.89 19.85
C ALA A 66 7.62 8.05 19.65
N ASP A 67 7.31 8.79 20.71
CA ASP A 67 6.33 9.88 20.68
C ASP A 67 6.96 11.19 20.16
N ASP A 68 8.26 11.38 20.45
CA ASP A 68 9.01 12.58 20.15
C ASP A 68 10.47 12.23 19.79
N THR A 69 11.21 13.21 19.28
CA THR A 69 12.55 13.00 18.73
C THR A 69 13.57 12.67 19.82
N TYR A 70 13.37 13.17 21.04
CA TYR A 70 14.21 12.83 22.19
C TYR A 70 13.99 11.37 22.60
N SER A 71 12.74 10.93 22.68
CA SER A 71 12.37 9.53 22.92
C SER A 71 12.88 8.60 21.81
N PHE A 72 12.87 9.05 20.55
CA PHE A 72 13.43 8.29 19.43
C PHE A 72 14.94 8.06 19.61
N GLU A 73 15.69 9.12 19.89
CA GLU A 73 17.14 9.06 20.09
C GLU A 73 17.50 8.21 21.31
N ALA A 74 16.81 8.41 22.45
CA ALA A 74 17.03 7.62 23.66
C ALA A 74 16.81 6.11 23.41
N ARG A 75 15.73 5.73 22.72
CA ARG A 75 15.47 4.32 22.36
C ARG A 75 16.50 3.79 21.35
N CYS A 76 17.04 4.63 20.47
CA CYS A 76 18.15 4.25 19.59
C CYS A 76 19.43 3.93 20.37
N GLU A 77 19.72 4.66 21.44
CA GLU A 77 20.84 4.35 22.34
C GLU A 77 20.64 2.97 23.00
N GLU A 78 19.45 2.69 23.52
CA GLU A 78 19.16 1.38 24.12
C GLU A 78 19.34 0.20 23.15
N VAL A 79 19.05 0.40 21.85
CA VAL A 79 19.28 -0.60 20.80
C VAL A 79 20.78 -0.86 20.63
N LYS A 80 21.60 0.18 20.73
CA LYS A 80 23.07 0.04 20.67
C LYS A 80 23.61 -0.67 21.89
N ASP A 81 23.12 -0.34 23.08
CA ASP A 81 23.53 -1.00 24.31
C ASP A 81 23.21 -2.50 24.29
N ALA A 82 21.99 -2.84 23.86
CA ALA A 82 21.55 -4.23 23.71
C ALA A 82 22.36 -5.02 22.67
N ALA A 83 23.01 -4.33 21.73
CA ALA A 83 23.83 -4.94 20.69
C ALA A 83 25.31 -4.55 20.79
N SER A 84 25.75 -4.06 21.95
CA SER A 84 27.12 -3.58 22.20
C SER A 84 28.18 -4.64 21.88
N GLN A 85 27.85 -5.90 22.14
CA GLN A 85 28.69 -7.07 21.84
C GLN A 85 28.81 -7.37 20.33
N ASN A 86 28.09 -6.63 19.47
CA ASN A 86 28.09 -6.80 18.02
C ASN A 86 28.43 -5.48 17.31
N PRO A 87 29.70 -5.03 17.30
CA PRO A 87 30.11 -3.74 16.74
C PRO A 87 29.74 -3.57 15.26
N THR A 88 29.76 -4.67 14.49
CA THR A 88 29.32 -4.71 13.09
C THR A 88 27.88 -4.24 12.93
N PHE A 89 26.98 -4.71 13.81
CA PHE A 89 25.59 -4.28 13.79
C PHE A 89 25.47 -2.83 14.25
N VAL A 90 26.13 -2.42 15.33
CA VAL A 90 26.06 -1.04 15.83
C VAL A 90 26.46 -0.05 14.73
N LYS A 91 27.55 -0.32 14.00
CA LYS A 91 27.98 0.49 12.86
C LYS A 91 26.96 0.50 11.72
N TYR A 92 26.34 -0.63 11.40
CA TYR A 92 25.28 -0.72 10.40
C TYR A 92 24.03 0.05 10.82
N PHE A 93 23.64 -0.08 12.09
CA PHE A 93 22.48 0.57 12.66
C PHE A 93 22.62 2.08 12.55
N GLU A 94 23.72 2.66 13.05
CA GLU A 94 23.97 4.10 12.98
C GLU A 94 24.05 4.64 11.56
N LYS A 95 24.84 3.99 10.69
CA LYS A 95 25.12 4.54 9.35
C LYS A 95 24.00 4.32 8.35
N GLN A 96 23.19 3.28 8.51
CA GLN A 96 22.23 2.87 7.48
C GLN A 96 20.82 2.68 8.01
N PHE A 97 20.64 2.03 9.16
CA PHE A 97 19.31 1.62 9.60
C PHE A 97 18.56 2.74 10.33
N LYS A 98 19.19 3.41 11.28
CA LYS A 98 18.66 4.56 12.03
C LYS A 98 18.19 5.69 11.09
N PRO A 99 18.98 6.14 10.09
CA PRO A 99 18.51 7.13 9.12
C PRO A 99 17.28 6.66 8.32
N LYS A 100 17.19 5.37 7.98
CA LYS A 100 16.02 4.82 7.27
C LYS A 100 14.78 4.80 8.16
N LEU A 101 14.94 4.40 9.43
CA LEU A 101 13.87 4.43 10.42
C LEU A 101 13.36 5.85 10.63
N PHE A 102 14.26 6.80 10.84
CA PHE A 102 13.90 8.20 11.07
C PHE A 102 13.15 8.78 9.86
N ASN A 103 13.75 8.72 8.67
CA ASN A 103 13.26 9.42 7.48
C ASN A 103 12.02 8.80 6.83
N HIS A 104 11.78 7.50 7.02
CA HIS A 104 10.73 6.77 6.28
C HIS A 104 9.74 6.01 7.14
N VAL A 105 9.96 5.95 8.45
CA VAL A 105 9.03 5.33 9.41
C VAL A 105 8.58 6.36 10.43
N TYR A 106 9.50 6.90 11.23
CA TYR A 106 9.19 7.80 12.34
C TYR A 106 8.65 9.17 11.90
N ASP A 107 9.44 9.98 11.18
CA ASP A 107 9.03 11.35 10.75
C ASP A 107 7.76 11.31 9.87
N LYS A 108 7.54 10.20 9.16
CA LYS A 108 6.39 10.03 8.26
C LYS A 108 5.20 9.35 8.94
N GLY A 109 5.43 8.65 10.05
CA GLY A 109 4.43 7.98 10.88
C GLY A 109 3.71 8.96 11.78
N LEU A 110 4.44 9.89 12.41
CA LEU A 110 3.91 10.99 13.24
C LEU A 110 2.79 11.81 12.59
N LYS A 111 2.73 11.82 11.26
CA LYS A 111 1.75 12.59 10.47
C LYS A 111 0.54 11.76 10.03
N SER A 112 0.40 10.51 10.44
CA SER A 112 -0.77 9.68 10.11
C SER A 112 -1.25 8.83 11.28
N GLU A 113 -2.57 8.65 11.39
CA GLU A 113 -3.24 7.90 12.47
C GLU A 113 -2.78 6.44 12.64
N ASN A 114 -2.01 5.89 11.69
CA ASN A 114 -1.31 4.62 11.82
C ASN A 114 0.20 4.84 11.63
N ASN A 115 0.95 4.90 12.74
CA ASN A 115 2.40 5.13 12.75
C ASN A 115 3.20 4.08 11.95
N LEU A 116 2.63 2.89 11.73
CA LEU A 116 3.30 1.75 11.10
C LEU A 116 2.60 1.33 9.79
N TRP A 117 3.15 1.78 8.66
CA TRP A 117 2.64 1.38 7.36
C TRP A 117 3.07 -0.06 7.01
N THR A 118 2.12 -0.85 6.46
CA THR A 118 2.40 -2.19 5.95
C THR A 118 1.88 -2.37 4.52
N ASN A 119 2.58 -3.22 3.75
CA ASN A 119 2.16 -3.58 2.40
C ASN A 119 1.17 -4.77 2.36
N ASN A 120 0.53 -5.06 3.50
CA ASN A 120 -0.29 -6.26 3.68
C ASN A 120 -1.46 -6.33 2.68
N ASN A 121 -2.04 -5.19 2.31
CA ASN A 121 -3.12 -5.13 1.34
C ASN A 121 -2.69 -5.66 -0.03
N CYS A 122 -1.52 -5.23 -0.52
CA CYS A 122 -0.99 -5.70 -1.80
C CYS A 122 -0.53 -7.15 -1.70
N GLU A 123 0.15 -7.55 -0.62
CA GLU A 123 0.54 -8.95 -0.36
C GLU A 123 -0.68 -9.89 -0.36
N SER A 124 -1.78 -9.48 0.27
CA SER A 124 -3.01 -10.27 0.38
C SER A 124 -3.67 -10.48 -0.99
N ILE A 125 -3.81 -9.41 -1.79
CA ILE A 125 -4.35 -9.53 -3.15
C ILE A 125 -3.42 -10.36 -4.04
N ASN A 126 -2.10 -10.16 -3.94
CA ASN A 126 -1.13 -10.96 -4.68
C ASN A 126 -1.24 -12.44 -4.33
N ASN A 127 -1.45 -12.78 -3.06
CA ASN A 127 -1.66 -14.14 -2.62
C ASN A 127 -2.94 -14.75 -3.21
N ILE A 128 -4.06 -14.02 -3.16
CA ILE A 128 -5.32 -14.45 -3.79
C ILE A 128 -5.11 -14.73 -5.28
N LEU A 129 -4.46 -13.82 -6.00
CA LEU A 129 -4.19 -14.00 -7.43
C LEU A 129 -3.25 -15.19 -7.72
N LYS A 130 -2.27 -15.45 -6.85
CA LYS A 130 -1.39 -16.61 -6.97
C LYS A 130 -2.15 -17.92 -6.76
N LEU A 131 -3.05 -17.96 -5.78
CA LEU A 131 -3.92 -19.12 -5.55
C LEU A 131 -4.86 -19.35 -6.74
N GLU A 132 -5.51 -18.31 -7.25
CA GLU A 132 -6.42 -18.40 -8.40
C GLU A 132 -5.74 -18.84 -9.70
N THR A 133 -4.45 -18.55 -9.84
CA THR A 133 -3.63 -18.98 -10.99
C THR A 133 -2.88 -20.29 -10.74
N ASN A 134 -3.04 -20.90 -9.55
CA ASN A 134 -2.25 -22.04 -9.10
C ASN A 134 -0.74 -21.83 -9.28
N TRP A 135 -0.28 -20.59 -9.08
CA TRP A 135 1.11 -20.17 -9.27
C TRP A 135 1.67 -20.41 -10.68
N LYS A 136 0.80 -20.61 -11.68
CA LYS A 136 1.19 -20.87 -13.07
C LYS A 136 1.02 -19.63 -13.94
N PRO A 137 1.94 -19.38 -14.88
CA PRO A 137 1.75 -18.36 -15.91
C PRO A 137 0.41 -18.54 -16.62
N GLN A 138 -0.29 -17.43 -16.84
CA GLN A 138 -1.56 -17.40 -17.55
C GLN A 138 -1.40 -16.58 -18.83
N ASN A 139 -2.11 -16.97 -19.88
CA ASN A 139 -2.29 -16.07 -21.01
C ASN A 139 -3.14 -14.86 -20.59
N THR A 140 -2.99 -13.75 -21.30
CA THR A 140 -3.64 -12.48 -20.94
C THR A 140 -5.17 -12.60 -20.82
N PRO A 141 -5.91 -13.27 -21.74
CA PRO A 141 -7.36 -13.42 -21.62
C PRO A 141 -7.78 -14.18 -20.35
N SER A 142 -7.17 -15.35 -20.08
CA SER A 142 -7.44 -16.16 -18.87
C SER A 142 -7.17 -15.36 -17.60
N LEU A 143 -6.06 -14.61 -17.57
CA LEU A 143 -5.72 -13.78 -16.43
C LEU A 143 -6.77 -12.68 -16.18
N ILE A 144 -7.26 -12.03 -17.25
CA ILE A 144 -8.30 -10.99 -17.14
C ILE A 144 -9.59 -11.58 -16.56
N GLU A 145 -10.01 -12.77 -17.01
CA GLU A 145 -11.20 -13.44 -16.50
C GLU A 145 -11.06 -13.78 -15.01
N LYS A 146 -9.93 -14.35 -14.61
CA LYS A 146 -9.64 -14.68 -13.21
C LYS A 146 -9.64 -13.45 -12.32
N ILE A 147 -8.95 -12.38 -12.72
CA ILE A 147 -8.96 -11.10 -12.00
C ILE A 147 -10.39 -10.55 -11.88
N THR A 148 -11.16 -10.61 -12.97
CA THR A 148 -12.55 -10.14 -12.99
C THR A 148 -13.41 -10.93 -12.00
N ASN A 149 -13.19 -12.25 -11.89
CA ASN A 149 -13.92 -13.09 -10.94
C ASN A 149 -13.54 -12.78 -9.49
N VAL A 150 -12.25 -12.60 -9.19
CA VAL A 150 -11.78 -12.16 -7.86
C VAL A 150 -12.44 -10.84 -7.47
N ILE A 151 -12.46 -9.87 -8.39
CA ILE A 151 -13.12 -8.59 -8.16
C ILE A 151 -14.60 -8.80 -7.85
N LYS A 152 -15.33 -9.58 -8.64
CA LYS A 152 -16.76 -9.87 -8.40
C LYS A 152 -17.00 -10.45 -7.00
N LEU A 153 -16.15 -11.38 -6.55
CA LEU A 153 -16.24 -11.97 -5.20
C LEU A 153 -16.04 -10.92 -4.11
N HIS A 154 -15.02 -10.06 -4.23
CA HIS A 154 -14.84 -8.95 -3.29
C HIS A 154 -16.05 -8.00 -3.25
N PHE A 155 -16.64 -7.69 -4.41
CA PHE A 155 -17.85 -6.87 -4.49
C PHE A 155 -19.05 -7.54 -3.82
N LEU A 156 -19.18 -8.88 -3.91
CA LEU A 156 -20.21 -9.63 -3.20
C LEU A 156 -20.00 -9.59 -1.68
N ASP A 157 -18.77 -9.75 -1.21
CA ASP A 157 -18.45 -9.67 0.21
C ASP A 157 -18.72 -8.27 0.79
N LEU A 158 -18.41 -7.21 0.04
CA LEU A 158 -18.79 -5.85 0.42
C LEU A 158 -20.32 -5.67 0.51
N LYS A 159 -21.07 -6.26 -0.43
CA LYS A 159 -22.54 -6.23 -0.40
C LYS A 159 -23.09 -6.97 0.83
N ARG A 160 -22.51 -8.12 1.19
CA ARG A 160 -22.85 -8.89 2.39
C ARG A 160 -22.61 -8.08 3.67
N ALA A 161 -21.46 -7.41 3.75
CA ALA A 161 -21.10 -6.57 4.89
C ALA A 161 -22.11 -5.42 5.13
N LEU A 162 -22.76 -4.89 4.09
CA LEU A 162 -23.77 -3.84 4.24
C LEU A 162 -24.97 -4.27 5.08
N HIS A 163 -25.33 -5.55 5.05
CA HIS A 163 -26.46 -6.08 5.80
C HIS A 163 -26.05 -7.06 6.92
N GLY A 164 -24.79 -7.01 7.34
CA GLY A 164 -24.29 -7.78 8.47
C GLY A 164 -24.10 -9.27 8.19
N GLU A 165 -23.96 -9.67 6.93
CA GLU A 165 -23.68 -11.06 6.54
C GLU A 165 -22.20 -11.24 6.12
N GLY A 166 -21.69 -12.46 6.23
CA GLY A 166 -20.33 -12.81 5.83
C GLY A 166 -19.26 -12.45 6.88
N ASN A 167 -18.00 -12.49 6.47
CA ASN A 167 -16.84 -12.35 7.37
C ASN A 167 -16.41 -10.90 7.62
N TYR A 168 -17.08 -9.93 6.99
CA TYR A 168 -16.68 -8.52 7.01
C TYR A 168 -17.76 -7.64 7.64
N ARG A 169 -17.31 -6.58 8.31
CA ARG A 169 -18.18 -5.56 8.92
C ARG A 169 -17.76 -4.17 8.47
N LEU A 170 -18.70 -3.23 8.45
CA LEU A 170 -18.41 -1.84 8.13
C LEU A 170 -17.59 -1.19 9.26
N ALA A 171 -16.52 -0.50 8.88
CA ALA A 171 -15.78 0.35 9.81
C ALA A 171 -16.65 1.51 10.30
N GLY A 172 -16.30 2.10 11.46
CA GLY A 172 -17.06 3.17 12.12
C GLY A 172 -17.62 4.26 11.19
N PRO A 173 -16.77 4.90 10.35
CA PRO A 173 -17.20 5.96 9.42
C PRO A 173 -18.26 5.51 8.39
N TYR A 174 -18.33 4.21 8.11
CA TYR A 174 -19.21 3.61 7.12
C TYR A 174 -20.46 2.96 7.73
N ARG A 175 -20.60 2.91 9.06
CA ARG A 175 -21.78 2.31 9.72
C ARG A 175 -23.11 2.95 9.29
N LYS A 176 -23.10 4.21 8.88
CA LYS A 176 -24.27 4.91 8.30
C LYS A 176 -24.85 4.25 7.04
N PHE A 177 -24.08 3.38 6.38
CA PHE A 177 -24.53 2.62 5.21
C PHE A 177 -25.05 1.22 5.59
N GLN A 178 -24.99 0.83 6.86
CA GLN A 178 -25.49 -0.45 7.32
C GLN A 178 -27.01 -0.50 7.17
N VAL A 179 -27.51 -1.65 6.70
CA VAL A 179 -28.92 -1.93 6.46
C VAL A 179 -29.29 -3.15 7.30
N SER A 180 -30.48 -3.16 7.91
CA SER A 180 -30.97 -4.38 8.57
C SER A 180 -31.13 -5.52 7.55
N PRO A 181 -30.82 -6.79 7.88
CA PRO A 181 -31.06 -7.93 7.01
C PRO A 181 -32.51 -8.02 6.52
N MET A 182 -33.48 -7.69 7.39
CA MET A 182 -34.91 -7.70 7.03
C MET A 182 -35.22 -6.63 5.98
N LEU A 183 -34.71 -5.42 6.18
CA LEU A 183 -34.88 -4.33 5.22
C LEU A 183 -34.16 -4.62 3.91
N PHE A 184 -32.99 -5.28 3.94
CA PHE A 184 -32.29 -5.66 2.71
C PHE A 184 -33.07 -6.70 1.91
N LYS A 185 -33.66 -7.70 2.59
CA LYS A 185 -34.50 -8.74 1.97
C LYS A 185 -35.76 -8.16 1.32
N SER A 186 -36.38 -7.15 1.93
CA SER A 186 -37.60 -6.52 1.39
C SER A 186 -37.36 -5.62 0.17
N LYS A 187 -36.10 -5.36 -0.21
CA LYS A 187 -35.71 -4.47 -1.31
C LYS A 187 -35.54 -5.21 -2.64
N THR A 188 -35.88 -4.56 -3.74
CA THR A 188 -35.64 -5.11 -5.08
C THR A 188 -34.15 -5.14 -5.42
N LYS A 189 -33.79 -5.86 -6.50
CA LYS A 189 -32.40 -5.93 -6.97
C LYS A 189 -31.84 -4.55 -7.33
N GLU A 190 -32.65 -3.70 -7.94
CA GLU A 190 -32.29 -2.34 -8.36
C GLU A 190 -32.09 -1.44 -7.14
N GLU A 191 -32.94 -1.56 -6.12
CA GLU A 191 -32.80 -0.82 -4.87
C GLU A 191 -31.55 -1.25 -4.10
N ARG A 192 -31.27 -2.55 -4.02
CA ARG A 192 -30.03 -3.12 -3.44
C ARG A 192 -28.80 -2.58 -4.16
N GLU A 193 -28.83 -2.53 -5.49
CA GLU A 193 -27.73 -1.97 -6.26
C GLU A 193 -27.58 -0.46 -6.01
N LYS A 194 -28.67 0.32 -5.95
CA LYS A 194 -28.62 1.74 -5.61
C LYS A 194 -28.02 1.99 -4.23
N MET A 195 -28.40 1.20 -3.22
CA MET A 195 -27.81 1.28 -1.88
C MET A 195 -26.31 0.98 -1.91
N PHE A 196 -25.91 -0.06 -2.64
CA PHE A 196 -24.51 -0.42 -2.80
C PHE A 196 -23.70 0.66 -3.52
N GLN A 197 -24.23 1.25 -4.59
CA GLN A 197 -23.60 2.37 -5.29
C GLN A 197 -23.48 3.61 -4.41
N LYS A 198 -24.46 3.87 -3.53
CA LYS A 198 -24.38 4.95 -2.54
C LYS A 198 -23.24 4.73 -1.55
N PHE A 199 -23.08 3.50 -1.05
CA PHE A 199 -21.95 3.10 -0.21
C PHE A 199 -20.61 3.32 -0.92
N LEU A 200 -20.44 2.83 -2.16
CA LEU A 200 -19.21 3.02 -2.92
C LEU A 200 -18.89 4.50 -3.18
N LYS A 201 -19.90 5.32 -3.50
CA LYS A 201 -19.67 6.76 -3.70
C LYS A 201 -19.29 7.46 -2.40
N GLY A 202 -19.91 7.08 -1.29
CA GLY A 202 -19.62 7.61 0.03
C GLY A 202 -18.23 7.23 0.56
N SER A 203 -17.73 6.04 0.23
CA SER A 203 -16.37 5.59 0.59
C SER A 203 -15.26 6.20 -0.26
N LEU A 204 -15.60 6.87 -1.35
CA LEU A 204 -14.64 7.51 -2.26
C LEU A 204 -14.48 9.03 -2.01
N GLN A 205 -15.15 9.60 -0.99
CA GLN A 205 -15.15 11.05 -0.76
C GLN A 205 -13.93 11.58 0.02
N GLU A 206 -13.13 10.74 0.65
CA GLU A 206 -11.86 11.15 1.31
C GLU A 206 -10.68 11.36 0.33
N ARG A 207 -10.95 11.73 -0.93
CA ARG A 207 -9.89 11.95 -1.91
C ARG A 207 -9.37 13.39 -1.84
N PRO A 208 -8.04 13.61 -1.81
CA PRO A 208 -7.46 14.94 -1.88
C PRO A 208 -7.90 15.68 -3.16
N ASN A 209 -7.87 17.00 -3.08
CA ASN A 209 -8.45 17.95 -4.03
C ASN A 209 -8.23 17.55 -5.50
N ARG A 210 -9.33 17.38 -6.24
CA ARG A 210 -9.41 16.75 -7.57
C ARG A 210 -8.67 17.47 -8.71
N ASN A 211 -8.05 18.62 -8.42
CA ASN A 211 -7.45 19.52 -9.40
C ASN A 211 -5.91 19.60 -9.34
N SER A 212 -5.22 18.82 -8.51
CA SER A 212 -3.76 18.90 -8.42
C SER A 212 -3.05 18.31 -9.65
N ILE A 213 -2.17 19.10 -10.26
CA ILE A 213 -1.24 18.65 -11.31
C ILE A 213 0.10 18.29 -10.65
N ILE A 214 0.56 17.06 -10.85
CA ILE A 214 1.88 16.62 -10.38
C ILE A 214 2.84 16.72 -11.57
N THR A 215 3.90 17.52 -11.43
CA THR A 215 4.92 17.74 -12.47
C THR A 215 6.26 17.17 -11.98
N SER A 216 6.94 16.38 -12.81
CA SER A 216 8.30 15.88 -12.55
C SER A 216 9.31 17.03 -12.55
N LYS A 217 10.44 16.84 -11.87
CA LYS A 217 11.49 17.86 -11.71
C LYS A 217 12.08 18.37 -13.03
N ASN A 218 12.16 17.50 -14.03
CA ASN A 218 12.64 17.86 -15.37
C ASN A 218 11.54 18.45 -16.28
N GLY A 219 10.33 18.64 -15.77
CA GLY A 219 9.17 19.14 -16.53
C GLY A 219 8.64 18.17 -17.60
N ARG A 220 9.30 17.03 -17.82
CA ARG A 220 9.00 16.10 -18.91
C ARG A 220 7.77 15.23 -18.65
N PHE A 221 7.38 15.04 -17.39
CA PHE A 221 6.23 14.24 -16.99
C PHE A 221 5.26 15.07 -16.18
N ARG A 222 4.07 15.29 -16.73
CA ARG A 222 2.94 15.94 -16.06
C ARG A 222 1.79 14.97 -15.99
N ILE A 223 1.39 14.62 -14.78
CA ILE A 223 0.25 13.74 -14.55
C ILE A 223 -0.81 14.56 -13.83
N THR A 224 -1.98 14.69 -14.46
CA THR A 224 -3.16 15.15 -13.75
C THR A 224 -3.57 14.07 -12.75
N ALA A 225 -3.86 14.42 -11.50
CA ALA A 225 -4.37 13.45 -10.50
C ALA A 225 -5.65 12.71 -10.97
N LYS A 226 -6.31 13.23 -12.01
CA LYS A 226 -7.29 12.48 -12.81
C LYS A 226 -6.57 11.66 -13.90
N ALA A 227 -6.62 10.34 -13.81
CA ALA A 227 -6.60 9.52 -15.02
C ALA A 227 -7.81 9.96 -15.86
N ARG A 228 -7.58 10.67 -16.97
CA ARG A 228 -8.66 10.92 -17.94
C ARG A 228 -9.18 9.53 -18.32
N SER A 229 -10.50 9.35 -18.28
CA SER A 229 -11.18 8.07 -18.55
C SER A 229 -10.80 7.43 -19.88
N ILE A 230 -10.09 8.16 -20.75
CA ILE A 230 -9.50 7.69 -21.98
C ILE A 230 -8.16 8.42 -22.14
N ALA A 231 -7.04 7.73 -21.90
CA ALA A 231 -5.73 8.20 -22.33
C ALA A 231 -5.73 8.24 -23.86
N ARG A 232 -5.74 9.44 -24.45
CA ARG A 232 -5.56 9.60 -25.90
C ARG A 232 -4.07 9.75 -26.17
N LYS A 233 -3.55 8.97 -27.12
CA LYS A 233 -2.18 9.17 -27.59
C LYS A 233 -2.08 10.58 -28.22
N PRO A 234 -0.95 11.30 -28.05
CA PRO A 234 -0.70 12.52 -28.82
C PRO A 234 -0.94 12.25 -30.31
N GLY A 235 -1.76 13.08 -30.96
CA GLY A 235 -2.15 12.89 -32.37
C GLY A 235 -3.37 11.98 -32.63
N GLN A 236 -3.97 11.38 -31.60
CA GLN A 236 -5.14 10.51 -31.79
C GLN A 236 -6.41 11.34 -32.08
N ARG A 237 -6.72 11.49 -33.38
CA ARG A 237 -7.97 12.10 -33.85
C ARG A 237 -9.16 11.18 -33.53
N ARG A 238 -10.26 11.78 -33.09
CA ARG A 238 -11.54 11.06 -32.90
C ARG A 238 -12.09 10.74 -34.29
N ARG A 239 -12.19 9.46 -34.66
CA ARG A 239 -12.84 9.07 -35.91
C ARG A 239 -14.30 9.53 -35.87
N PRO A 240 -14.79 10.27 -36.88
CA PRO A 240 -16.22 10.46 -37.09
C PRO A 240 -16.90 9.09 -37.22
N ARG A 241 -18.13 8.98 -36.72
CA ARG A 241 -18.88 7.71 -36.65
C ARG A 241 -19.10 7.05 -38.03
N SER A 242 -18.88 7.79 -39.12
CA SER A 242 -19.07 7.41 -40.53
C SER A 242 -17.77 7.18 -41.31
N GLU A 243 -16.59 7.30 -40.69
CA GLU A 243 -15.31 7.17 -41.40
C GLU A 243 -14.99 5.69 -41.69
N LYS A 244 -15.17 5.25 -42.94
CA LYS A 244 -14.87 3.89 -43.40
C LYS A 244 -13.36 3.64 -43.40
N THR A 245 -12.95 2.46 -42.93
CA THR A 245 -11.53 2.06 -42.91
C THR A 245 -11.14 1.60 -44.31
N ASN A 246 -10.47 2.45 -45.08
CA ASN A 246 -9.84 2.01 -46.33
C ASN A 246 -8.56 1.26 -45.98
N LYS A 247 -8.58 -0.08 -46.15
CA LYS A 247 -7.37 -0.89 -46.15
C LYS A 247 -6.61 -0.57 -47.44
N LYS A 248 -5.60 0.29 -47.38
CA LYS A 248 -4.56 0.29 -48.40
C LYS A 248 -3.64 -0.89 -48.09
N PHE A 249 -3.77 -1.96 -48.87
CA PHE A 249 -2.70 -2.93 -49.01
C PHE A 249 -1.73 -2.34 -50.03
N THR A 250 -0.52 -2.05 -49.58
CA THR A 250 0.70 -1.85 -50.37
C THR A 250 1.78 -2.63 -49.67
#